data_AF-A0A8S3WID5-F1
#
_entry.id   AF-A0A8S3WID5-F1
#
_cell.length_a   1.000
_cell.length_b   1.000
_cell.length_c   1.000
_cell.angle_alpha   90.00
_cell.angle_beta   90.00
_cell.angle_gamma   90.00
#
_symmetry.space_group_name_H-M   'P 1'
#
loop_
_entity.id
_entity.type
_entity.pdbx_description
1 polymer ?
#
loop_
_entity_poly.entity_id
_entity_poly.type
_entity_poly.pdbx_seq_one_letter_code
_entity_poly.pdbx_strand_id
1 'polypeptide(L)'
;MSTQRTPPCTISQKTESDSDGGHHTSAPASNNVAKRPSKRPAVYSPPIGNLLEGANDATNTAFRNIIEDVVQRELSNLLTKLNISMGTLLNTQLKSIKDEIQDVKESMSFMSSQYEEINKELKASKKSIQELQIKSDKLHPTINDINFRINQIEQAARSNNLEIQCMPEKKK
;
A
#
# COMPACT_ATOMS: atom_id res chain seq x y z
N MET A 1 -9.45 31.49 -18.81
CA MET A 1 -10.46 30.98 -17.85
C MET A 1 -11.59 30.36 -18.65
N SER A 2 -11.77 29.05 -18.59
CA SER A 2 -12.97 28.40 -19.12
C SER A 2 -13.31 27.23 -18.22
N THR A 3 -14.38 27.39 -17.44
CA THR A 3 -14.95 26.40 -16.53
C THR A 3 -16.13 25.74 -17.24
N GLN A 4 -16.12 24.42 -17.40
CA GLN A 4 -17.33 23.66 -17.72
C GLN A 4 -17.65 22.70 -16.57
N ARG A 5 -18.90 22.81 -16.09
CA ARG A 5 -19.53 21.99 -15.06
C ARG A 5 -20.35 20.87 -15.73
N THR A 6 -20.46 19.74 -15.02
CA THR A 6 -21.24 18.52 -15.35
C THR A 6 -22.76 18.69 -15.21
N PRO A 7 -23.55 17.72 -15.71
CA PRO A 7 -24.46 16.99 -14.81
C PRO A 7 -24.60 15.46 -15.12
N PRO A 8 -25.34 14.69 -14.28
CA PRO A 8 -25.14 13.25 -14.01
C PRO A 8 -26.14 12.33 -14.74
N CYS A 9 -25.95 11.02 -14.64
CA CYS A 9 -27.02 10.05 -14.91
C CYS A 9 -27.13 8.99 -13.80
N THR A 10 -28.32 8.97 -13.21
CA THR A 10 -28.87 8.00 -12.25
C THR A 10 -29.66 6.94 -13.01
N ILE A 11 -29.81 5.73 -12.45
CA ILE A 11 -30.87 4.69 -12.59
C ILE A 11 -30.19 3.36 -12.20
N SER A 12 -30.29 2.85 -10.96
CA SER A 12 -31.42 2.19 -10.28
C SER A 12 -32.01 1.01 -11.05
N GLN A 13 -31.69 -0.22 -10.63
CA GLN A 13 -32.68 -1.29 -10.53
C GLN A 13 -32.22 -2.38 -9.56
N LYS A 14 -33.17 -2.72 -8.70
CA LYS A 14 -33.17 -3.67 -7.59
C LYS A 14 -34.13 -4.78 -8.02
N THR A 15 -33.74 -6.05 -7.94
CA THR A 15 -34.68 -7.17 -7.85
C THR A 15 -34.05 -8.33 -7.08
N GLU A 16 -34.70 -8.67 -5.98
CA GLU A 16 -34.60 -9.90 -5.20
C GLU A 16 -35.13 -11.09 -6.00
N SER A 17 -34.60 -12.30 -5.74
CA SER A 17 -35.35 -13.55 -5.87
C SER A 17 -34.67 -14.69 -5.10
N ASP A 18 -35.38 -15.17 -4.08
CA ASP A 18 -35.20 -16.46 -3.39
C ASP A 18 -35.42 -17.65 -4.32
N SER A 19 -34.66 -18.73 -4.13
CA SER A 19 -35.01 -20.16 -4.36
C SER A 19 -33.77 -21.00 -4.02
N ASP A 20 -33.81 -21.80 -2.95
CA ASP A 20 -34.30 -23.18 -2.86
C ASP A 20 -33.43 -24.22 -3.60
N GLY A 21 -33.10 -25.32 -2.92
CA GLY A 21 -32.50 -26.51 -3.54
C GLY A 21 -31.33 -27.15 -2.80
N GLY A 22 -31.63 -27.88 -1.73
CA GLY A 22 -30.72 -28.87 -1.15
C GLY A 22 -30.43 -30.04 -2.11
N HIS A 23 -29.17 -30.46 -2.19
CA HIS A 23 -28.76 -31.68 -2.90
C HIS A 23 -28.40 -32.79 -1.91
N HIS A 24 -29.39 -33.65 -1.68
CA HIS A 24 -29.20 -35.00 -1.16
C HIS A 24 -28.66 -35.90 -2.27
N THR A 25 -27.45 -36.44 -2.10
CA THR A 25 -26.97 -37.57 -2.90
C THR A 25 -27.58 -38.86 -2.35
N SER A 26 -28.74 -39.25 -2.86
CA SER A 26 -29.38 -40.53 -2.58
C SER A 26 -28.97 -41.58 -3.63
N ALA A 27 -28.24 -42.60 -3.17
CA ALA A 27 -27.93 -43.79 -3.94
C ALA A 27 -29.22 -44.59 -4.26
N PRO A 28 -29.33 -45.25 -5.42
CA PRO A 28 -30.52 -46.01 -5.78
C PRO A 28 -30.56 -47.35 -5.03
N ALA A 29 -31.48 -47.47 -4.08
CA ALA A 29 -31.76 -48.72 -3.38
C ALA A 29 -32.61 -49.66 -4.28
N SER A 30 -32.04 -50.80 -4.68
CA SER A 30 -32.73 -51.83 -5.43
C SER A 30 -33.76 -52.55 -4.54
N ASN A 31 -35.04 -52.25 -4.70
CA ASN A 31 -36.13 -52.81 -3.90
C ASN A 31 -36.69 -54.14 -4.44
N ASN A 32 -35.83 -55.10 -4.81
CA ASN A 32 -36.26 -56.45 -5.20
C ASN A 32 -35.39 -57.52 -4.54
N VAL A 33 -35.45 -57.61 -3.20
CA VAL A 33 -34.88 -58.72 -2.44
C VAL A 33 -36.00 -59.38 -1.64
N ALA A 34 -36.29 -60.65 -1.94
CA ALA A 34 -37.21 -61.48 -1.19
C ALA A 34 -36.71 -61.62 0.26
N LYS A 35 -37.47 -61.08 1.23
CA LYS A 35 -37.18 -61.23 2.66
C LYS A 35 -37.45 -62.67 3.07
N ARG A 36 -36.39 -63.48 3.16
CA ARG A 36 -36.45 -64.82 3.78
C ARG A 36 -36.80 -64.69 5.27
N PRO A 37 -37.73 -65.48 5.81
CA PRO A 37 -38.00 -65.47 7.25
C PRO A 37 -36.79 -65.97 8.04
N SER A 38 -36.55 -65.32 9.18
CA SER A 38 -35.51 -65.68 10.14
C SER A 38 -35.62 -67.15 10.54
N LYS A 39 -34.50 -67.88 10.44
CA LYS A 39 -34.43 -69.29 10.85
C LYS A 39 -34.72 -69.38 12.35
N ARG A 40 -35.62 -70.29 12.74
CA ARG A 40 -35.90 -70.62 14.14
C ARG A 40 -34.60 -71.10 14.82
N PRO A 41 -34.27 -70.64 16.03
CA PRO A 41 -33.13 -71.14 16.78
C PRO A 41 -33.31 -72.63 17.08
N ALA A 42 -32.24 -73.41 16.92
CA ALA A 42 -32.23 -74.83 17.24
C ALA A 42 -32.33 -75.02 18.76
N VAL A 43 -33.33 -75.80 19.19
CA VAL A 43 -33.71 -76.01 20.60
C VAL A 43 -32.64 -76.75 21.43
N TYR A 44 -31.53 -77.19 20.81
CA TYR A 44 -30.43 -77.90 21.48
C TYR A 44 -29.05 -77.40 21.04
N SER A 45 -28.84 -76.08 21.08
CA SER A 45 -27.49 -75.52 20.98
C SER A 45 -26.84 -75.58 22.38
N PRO A 46 -25.60 -76.07 22.55
CA PRO A 46 -24.90 -75.98 23.83
C PRO A 46 -24.81 -74.52 24.26
N PRO A 47 -24.96 -74.20 25.56
CA PRO A 47 -24.74 -72.84 26.03
C PRO A 47 -23.30 -72.49 25.70
N ILE A 48 -23.10 -71.46 24.87
CA ILE A 48 -21.83 -70.73 24.86
C ILE A 48 -21.83 -69.97 26.18
N GLY A 49 -21.48 -70.68 27.25
CA GLY A 49 -21.21 -70.08 28.54
C GLY A 49 -20.04 -69.13 28.38
N ASN A 50 -20.17 -67.96 28.99
CA ASN A 50 -19.12 -66.98 29.21
C ASN A 50 -17.89 -67.65 29.85
N LEU A 51 -17.00 -68.19 29.02
CA LEU A 51 -15.75 -68.81 29.45
C LEU A 51 -14.58 -68.10 28.75
N LEU A 52 -14.58 -66.76 28.80
CA LEU A 52 -13.43 -65.94 28.39
C LEU A 52 -13.52 -64.48 28.87
N GLU A 53 -13.97 -64.25 30.10
CA GLU A 53 -14.19 -62.90 30.64
C GLU A 53 -13.06 -62.42 31.60
N GLY A 54 -11.81 -62.91 31.43
CA GLY A 54 -10.70 -62.50 32.30
C GLY A 54 -9.29 -62.49 31.71
N ALA A 55 -9.05 -63.12 30.55
CA ALA A 55 -7.70 -63.20 29.96
C ALA A 55 -7.40 -62.11 28.91
N ASN A 56 -8.43 -61.53 28.30
CA ASN A 56 -8.29 -60.56 27.20
C ASN A 56 -8.22 -59.10 27.68
N ASP A 57 -8.50 -58.83 28.96
CA ASP A 57 -8.63 -57.47 29.47
C ASP A 57 -7.25 -56.86 29.76
N ALA A 58 -6.33 -57.67 30.30
CA ALA A 58 -4.93 -57.27 30.53
C ALA A 58 -4.16 -57.00 29.22
N THR A 59 -4.44 -57.78 28.16
CA THR A 59 -3.81 -57.55 26.85
C THR A 59 -4.41 -56.34 26.14
N ASN A 60 -5.73 -56.17 26.18
CA ASN A 60 -6.39 -55.00 25.58
C ASN A 60 -6.05 -53.69 26.28
N THR A 61 -5.88 -53.70 27.61
CA THR A 61 -5.40 -52.52 28.36
C THR A 61 -3.96 -52.18 28.02
N ALA A 62 -3.06 -53.17 27.89
CA ALA A 62 -1.69 -52.93 27.43
C ALA A 62 -1.65 -52.35 26.01
N PHE A 63 -2.47 -52.86 25.08
CA PHE A 63 -2.58 -52.29 23.73
C PHE A 63 -3.14 -50.86 23.74
N ARG A 64 -4.15 -50.57 24.57
CA ARG A 64 -4.69 -49.21 24.72
C ARG A 64 -3.64 -48.24 25.24
N ASN A 65 -2.86 -48.63 26.25
CA ASN A 65 -1.79 -47.78 26.79
C ASN A 65 -0.71 -47.49 25.74
N ILE A 66 -0.32 -48.48 24.93
CA ILE A 66 0.63 -48.27 23.83
C ILE A 66 0.07 -47.29 22.79
N ILE A 67 -1.21 -47.41 22.45
CA ILE A 67 -1.87 -46.50 21.50
C ILE A 67 -1.96 -45.09 22.08
N GLU A 68 -2.35 -44.96 23.35
CA GLU A 68 -2.40 -43.68 24.06
C GLU A 68 -1.02 -43.01 24.10
N ASP A 69 0.03 -43.75 24.43
CA ASP A 69 1.41 -43.24 24.43
C ASP A 69 1.88 -42.77 23.05
N VAL A 70 1.54 -43.51 21.99
CA VAL A 70 1.90 -43.13 20.61
C VAL A 70 1.12 -41.89 20.17
N VAL A 71 -0.19 -41.83 20.43
CA VAL A 71 -1.04 -40.68 20.09
C VAL A 71 -0.57 -39.44 20.85
N GLN A 72 -0.26 -39.57 22.15
CA GLN A 72 0.20 -38.46 22.97
C GLN A 72 1.57 -37.95 22.54
N ARG A 73 2.47 -38.86 22.13
CA ARG A 73 3.78 -38.52 21.56
C ARG A 73 3.65 -37.79 20.22
N GLU A 74 2.83 -38.30 19.31
CA GLU A 74 2.62 -37.65 18.00
C GLU A 74 1.92 -36.31 18.12
N LEU A 75 0.95 -36.15 19.02
CA LEU A 75 0.31 -34.87 19.29
C LEU A 75 1.31 -33.86 19.88
N SER A 76 2.18 -34.30 20.79
CA SER A 76 3.25 -33.46 21.35
C SER A 76 4.27 -33.05 20.28
N ASN A 77 4.64 -33.98 19.41
CA ASN A 77 5.52 -33.71 18.26
C ASN A 77 4.88 -32.73 17.27
N LEU A 78 3.57 -32.82 17.05
CA LEU A 78 2.85 -31.90 16.17
C LEU A 78 2.76 -30.50 16.80
N LEU A 79 2.45 -30.39 18.08
CA LEU A 79 2.40 -29.11 18.80
C LEU A 79 3.76 -28.42 18.84
N THR A 80 4.84 -29.17 19.08
CA THR A 80 6.20 -28.62 19.05
C THR A 80 6.59 -28.13 17.66
N LYS A 81 6.31 -28.93 16.60
CA LYS A 81 6.53 -28.51 15.21
C LYS A 81 5.70 -27.27 14.84
N LEU A 82 4.45 -27.20 15.26
CA LEU A 82 3.57 -26.06 15.03
C LEU A 82 4.12 -24.81 15.72
N ASN A 83 4.51 -24.91 16.99
CA ASN A 83 5.09 -23.79 17.73
C ASN A 83 6.40 -23.29 17.09
N ILE A 84 7.28 -24.20 16.66
CA ILE A 84 8.51 -23.83 15.96
C ILE A 84 8.19 -23.17 14.62
N SER A 85 7.30 -23.77 13.82
CA SER A 85 6.91 -23.24 12.51
C SER A 85 6.26 -21.85 12.63
N MET A 86 5.35 -21.68 13.59
CA MET A 86 4.69 -20.40 13.84
C MET A 86 5.68 -19.37 14.37
N GLY A 87 6.54 -19.75 15.32
CA GLY A 87 7.58 -18.88 15.87
C GLY A 87 8.57 -18.41 14.81
N THR A 88 9.03 -19.31 13.94
CA THR A 88 9.94 -18.95 12.84
C THR A 88 9.27 -18.03 11.83
N LEU A 89 8.06 -18.36 11.37
CA LEU A 89 7.32 -17.51 10.42
C LEU A 89 7.09 -16.11 10.98
N LEU A 90 6.61 -16.00 12.22
CA LEU A 90 6.38 -14.71 12.86
C LEU A 90 7.67 -13.92 13.02
N ASN A 91 8.76 -14.54 13.48
CA ASN A 91 10.04 -13.85 13.63
C ASN A 91 10.59 -13.37 12.28
N THR A 92 10.48 -14.17 11.22
CA THR A 92 10.93 -13.77 9.88
C THR A 92 10.11 -12.60 9.33
N GLN A 93 8.78 -12.67 9.43
CA GLN A 93 7.91 -11.59 8.95
C GLN A 93 8.09 -10.31 9.76
N LEU A 94 8.14 -10.41 11.09
CA LEU A 94 8.37 -9.25 11.95
C LEU A 94 9.74 -8.61 11.74
N LYS A 95 10.77 -9.42 11.46
CA LYS A 95 12.10 -8.91 11.11
C LYS A 95 12.06 -8.15 9.78
N SER A 96 11.42 -8.71 8.74
CA SER A 96 11.25 -8.02 7.44
C SER A 96 10.54 -6.68 7.62
N ILE A 97 9.43 -6.65 8.35
CA ILE A 97 8.67 -5.43 8.63
C ILE A 97 9.53 -4.41 9.39
N LYS A 98 10.32 -4.87 10.37
CA LYS A 98 11.22 -4.00 11.13
C LYS A 98 12.28 -3.36 10.22
N ASP A 99 12.86 -4.14 9.31
CA ASP A 99 13.87 -3.67 8.37
C ASP A 99 13.24 -2.65 7.40
N GLU A 100 12.05 -2.92 6.84
CA GLU A 100 11.31 -1.98 5.99
C GLU A 100 10.97 -0.66 6.72
N ILE A 101 10.54 -0.73 7.98
CA ILE A 101 10.27 0.47 8.79
C ILE A 101 11.54 1.29 9.00
N GLN A 102 12.68 0.62 9.19
CA GLN A 102 13.97 1.28 9.35
C GLN A 102 14.39 1.99 8.05
N ASP A 103 14.22 1.36 6.90
CA ASP A 103 14.50 1.96 5.58
C ASP A 103 13.61 3.18 5.31
N VAL A 104 12.32 3.10 5.67
CA VAL A 104 11.39 4.24 5.56
C VAL A 104 11.83 5.38 6.47
N LYS A 105 12.25 5.10 7.70
CA LYS A 105 12.75 6.11 8.63
C LYS A 105 13.99 6.81 8.08
N GLU A 106 14.92 6.06 7.51
CA GLU A 106 16.13 6.60 6.89
C GLU A 106 15.78 7.48 5.68
N SER A 107 14.89 7.00 4.81
CA SER A 107 14.39 7.75 3.66
C SER A 107 13.72 9.06 4.08
N MET A 108 12.91 9.04 5.15
CA MET A 108 12.24 10.23 5.69
C MET A 108 13.25 11.22 6.29
N SER A 109 14.25 10.72 7.01
CA SER A 109 15.34 11.54 7.55
C SER A 109 16.14 12.23 6.45
N PHE A 110 16.47 11.48 5.39
CA PHE A 110 17.15 12.02 4.22
C PHE A 110 16.31 13.09 3.53
N MET A 111 15.03 12.82 3.26
CA MET A 111 14.13 13.79 2.62
C MET A 111 13.95 15.05 3.46
N SER A 112 13.89 14.93 4.79
CA SER A 112 13.85 16.08 5.69
C SER A 112 15.12 16.94 5.59
N SER A 113 16.30 16.30 5.53
CA SER A 113 17.57 17.01 5.34
C SER A 113 17.60 17.75 4.00
N GLN A 114 17.23 17.08 2.91
CA GLN A 114 17.18 17.70 1.58
C GLN A 114 16.19 18.87 1.53
N TYR A 115 15.05 18.76 2.21
CA TYR A 115 14.08 19.83 2.29
C TYR A 115 14.64 21.07 2.98
N GLU A 116 15.35 20.90 4.10
CA GLU A 116 15.98 22.01 4.82
C GLU A 116 17.09 22.68 3.99
N GLU A 117 17.88 21.90 3.24
CA GLU A 117 18.89 22.43 2.32
C GLU A 117 18.25 23.28 1.21
N ILE A 118 17.22 22.77 0.54
CA ILE A 118 16.49 23.50 -0.50
C ILE A 118 15.87 24.79 0.06
N ASN A 119 15.28 24.72 1.26
CA ASN A 119 14.69 25.88 1.91
C ASN A 119 15.75 26.96 2.21
N LYS A 120 16.95 26.55 2.63
CA LYS A 120 18.09 27.46 2.85
C LYS A 120 18.54 28.11 1.55
N GLU A 121 18.70 27.33 0.49
CA GLU A 121 19.09 27.83 -0.83
C GLU A 121 18.05 28.81 -1.40
N LEU A 122 16.76 28.48 -1.29
CA LEU A 122 15.67 29.34 -1.73
C LEU A 122 15.68 30.68 -0.98
N LYS A 123 15.88 30.67 0.34
CA LYS A 123 16.01 31.90 1.14
C LYS A 123 17.21 32.74 0.68
N ALA A 124 18.35 32.12 0.42
CA ALA A 124 19.55 32.81 -0.06
C ALA A 124 19.33 33.42 -1.46
N SER A 125 18.75 32.65 -2.37
CA SER A 125 18.40 33.11 -3.72
C SER A 125 17.42 34.28 -3.69
N LYS A 126 16.36 34.18 -2.88
CA LYS A 126 15.39 35.27 -2.69
C LYS A 126 16.07 36.55 -2.19
N LYS A 127 16.99 36.43 -1.23
CA LYS A 127 17.76 37.57 -0.73
C LYS A 127 18.63 38.18 -1.83
N SER A 128 19.31 37.36 -2.62
CA SER A 128 20.13 37.83 -3.75
C SER A 128 19.29 38.57 -4.80
N ILE A 129 18.12 38.05 -5.15
CA ILE A 129 17.17 38.70 -6.06
C ILE A 129 16.74 40.05 -5.51
N GLN A 130 16.38 40.14 -4.22
CA GLN A 130 16.02 41.41 -3.59
C GLN A 130 17.17 42.43 -3.61
N GLU A 131 18.40 42.00 -3.32
CA GLU A 131 19.57 42.86 -3.40
C GLU A 131 19.83 43.37 -4.82
N LEU A 132 19.65 42.52 -5.83
CA LEU A 132 19.77 42.89 -7.24
C LEU A 132 18.67 43.87 -7.66
N GLN A 133 17.43 43.65 -7.23
CA GLN A 133 16.32 44.58 -7.47
C GLN A 133 16.63 45.96 -6.87
N ILE A 134 17.04 46.00 -5.60
CA ILE A 134 17.43 47.25 -4.93
C ILE A 134 18.56 47.97 -5.68
N LYS A 135 19.56 47.23 -6.19
CA LYS A 135 20.65 47.82 -7.00
C LYS A 135 20.13 48.37 -8.33
N SER A 136 19.25 47.64 -9.01
CA SER A 136 18.62 48.08 -10.26
C SER A 136 17.79 49.35 -10.05
N ASP A 137 16.97 49.37 -9.00
CA ASP A 137 16.11 50.50 -8.63
C ASP A 137 16.92 51.75 -8.28
N LYS A 138 18.14 51.57 -7.75
CA LYS A 138 19.09 52.68 -7.50
C LYS A 138 19.82 53.14 -8.75
N LEU A 139 20.05 52.26 -9.72
CA LEU A 139 20.79 52.58 -10.94
C LEU A 139 19.94 53.34 -11.97
N HIS A 140 18.65 53.02 -12.08
CA HIS A 140 17.75 53.75 -12.98
C HIS A 140 17.69 55.27 -12.74
N PRO A 141 17.50 55.78 -11.50
CA PRO A 141 17.45 57.22 -11.26
C PRO A 141 18.80 57.90 -11.52
N THR A 142 19.94 57.24 -11.28
CA THR A 142 21.25 57.82 -11.59
C THR A 142 21.48 57.93 -13.10
N ILE A 143 21.08 56.92 -13.87
CA ILE A 143 21.09 56.99 -15.33
C ILE A 143 20.18 58.12 -15.83
N ASN A 144 18.99 58.24 -15.26
CA ASN A 144 18.05 59.30 -15.64
C ASN A 144 18.58 60.70 -15.33
N ASP A 145 19.21 60.89 -14.16
CA ASP A 145 19.88 62.15 -13.80
C ASP A 145 21.02 62.50 -14.76
N ILE A 146 21.87 61.52 -15.08
CA ILE A 146 22.97 61.71 -16.02
C ILE A 146 22.44 62.08 -17.42
N ASN A 147 21.44 61.36 -17.92
CA ASN A 147 20.79 61.67 -19.20
C ASN A 147 20.19 63.08 -19.20
N PHE A 148 19.51 63.47 -18.11
CA PHE A 148 18.99 64.82 -17.96
C PHE A 148 20.11 65.86 -18.04
N ARG A 149 21.21 65.66 -17.31
CA ARG A 149 22.37 66.58 -17.32
C ARG A 149 23.03 66.66 -18.68
N ILE A 150 23.17 65.54 -19.39
CA ILE A 150 23.70 65.51 -20.77
C ILE A 150 22.81 66.34 -21.69
N ASN A 151 21.50 66.15 -21.65
CA ASN A 151 20.57 66.93 -22.47
C ASN A 151 20.67 68.44 -22.20
N GLN A 152 20.81 68.84 -20.93
CA GLN A 152 21.01 70.25 -20.56
C GLN A 152 22.31 70.82 -21.13
N ILE A 153 23.41 70.07 -21.04
CA ILE A 153 24.72 70.49 -21.59
C ILE A 153 24.64 70.59 -23.11
N GLU A 154 24.00 69.64 -23.77
CA GLU A 154 23.81 69.61 -25.21
C GLU A 154 22.99 70.82 -25.70
N GLN A 155 21.91 71.15 -25.01
CA GLN A 155 21.11 72.34 -25.30
C GLN A 155 21.91 73.63 -25.09
N ALA A 156 22.67 73.74 -23.99
CA ALA A 156 23.52 74.89 -23.71
C ALA A 156 24.66 75.05 -24.75
N ALA A 157 25.20 73.94 -25.26
CA ALA A 157 26.20 73.98 -26.33
C ALA A 157 25.60 74.45 -27.66
N ARG A 158 24.32 74.13 -27.93
CA ARG A 158 23.60 74.59 -29.13
C ARG A 158 23.05 76.01 -29.02
N SER A 159 22.76 76.51 -27.82
CA SER A 159 22.11 77.82 -27.64
C SER A 159 22.94 78.99 -28.17
N ASN A 160 24.26 78.80 -28.30
CA ASN A 160 25.18 79.80 -28.85
C ASN A 160 25.48 79.60 -30.35
N ASN A 161 24.98 78.53 -30.97
CA ASN A 161 25.20 78.24 -32.37
C ASN A 161 24.00 78.75 -33.18
N LEU A 162 24.26 79.67 -34.12
CA LEU A 162 23.26 80.10 -35.10
C LEU A 162 23.19 79.07 -36.23
N GLU A 163 22.10 78.31 -36.29
CA GLU A 163 21.82 77.41 -37.40
C GLU A 163 21.24 78.20 -38.57
N ILE A 164 22.00 78.31 -39.66
CA ILE A 164 21.55 78.98 -40.89
C ILE A 164 21.06 77.92 -41.86
N GLN A 165 19.74 77.72 -41.91
CA GLN A 165 19.11 76.82 -42.87
C GLN A 165 18.80 77.54 -44.19
N CYS A 166 18.68 76.78 -45.28
CA CYS A 166 18.21 77.25 -46.59
C CYS A 166 19.11 78.31 -47.30
N MET A 167 20.42 78.30 -47.06
CA MET A 167 21.35 79.12 -47.85
C MET A 167 21.66 78.48 -49.22
N PRO A 168 21.55 79.24 -50.34
CA PRO A 168 21.90 78.71 -51.66
C PRO A 168 23.37 78.33 -51.72
N GLU A 169 23.65 77.06 -51.98
CA GLU A 169 25.02 76.59 -52.20
C GLU A 169 25.57 77.15 -53.52
N LYS A 170 26.81 77.68 -53.50
CA LYS A 170 27.49 78.09 -54.73
C LYS A 170 27.83 76.85 -55.55
N LYS A 171 27.22 76.74 -56.74
CA LYS A 171 27.62 75.76 -57.75
C LYS A 171 29.02 76.09 -58.25
N LYS A 172 29.95 75.12 -58.13
CA LYS A 172 31.25 75.16 -58.81
C LYS A 172 31.09 74.76 -60.27
#